data_AF-A0A356X208-F1
#
_entry.id   AF-A0A356X208-F1
#
_cell.length_a   1.000
_cell.length_b   1.000
_cell.length_c   1.000
_cell.angle_alpha   90.00
_cell.angle_beta   90.00
_cell.angle_gamma   90.00
#
_symmetry.space_group_name_H-M   'P 1'
#
loop_
_entity.id
_entity.type
_entity.pdbx_description
1 polymer ?
#
loop_
_entity_poly.entity_id
_entity_poly.type
_entity_poly.pdbx_seq_one_letter_code
_entity_poly.pdbx_strand_id
1 'polypeptide(L)'
;SDLDRLRAVVDGIAVFDALPSQPCLLCGTPIDSQLDSNEVLTETVLKQQLAMEAEAKKIEALRGGLKDALERENIIISELTSHVEILKEQFTRISHQEKTALQNSVSEFSADPKQLAEAKTEYSAQLQIFEEMDRLVAEQEIISKLISTKKGAAIKRQTDVDAVKVGEIVKTLLYSWGFKEINTVDLEAVDCDIKIDGRQRLSYGAGKRAIFLSALIVA
;
A
#
# COMPACT_ATOMS: atom_id res chain seq x y z
N SER A 1 58.39 30.99 -32.66
CA SER A 1 57.07 31.31 -33.25
C SER A 1 57.26 31.90 -34.64
N ASP A 2 56.29 31.80 -35.54
CA ASP A 2 56.36 32.50 -36.85
C ASP A 2 56.47 34.02 -36.67
N LEU A 3 55.87 34.56 -35.60
CA LEU A 3 56.08 35.95 -35.20
C LEU A 3 57.56 36.27 -34.90
N ASP A 4 58.25 35.39 -34.17
CA ASP A 4 59.67 35.59 -33.84
C ASP A 4 60.53 35.50 -35.10
N ARG A 5 60.16 34.65 -36.06
CA ARG A 5 60.84 34.55 -37.37
C ARG A 5 60.65 35.83 -38.18
N LEU A 6 59.43 36.36 -38.26
CA LEU A 6 59.15 37.62 -38.96
C LEU A 6 59.92 38.78 -38.35
N ARG A 7 59.92 38.90 -37.01
CA ARG A 7 60.68 39.93 -36.30
C ARG A 7 62.18 39.79 -36.53
N ALA A 8 62.74 38.58 -36.41
CA ALA A 8 64.15 38.34 -36.64
C ALA A 8 64.61 38.70 -38.06
N VAL A 9 63.76 38.49 -39.07
CA VAL A 9 64.06 38.90 -40.45
C VAL A 9 64.03 40.42 -40.59
N VAL A 10 63.00 41.09 -40.06
CA VAL A 10 62.90 42.56 -40.10
C VAL A 10 64.08 43.21 -39.35
N ASP A 11 64.39 42.73 -38.15
CA ASP A 11 65.53 43.20 -37.35
C ASP A 11 66.86 42.93 -38.06
N GLY A 12 67.01 41.77 -38.70
CA GLY A 12 68.19 41.40 -39.47
C GLY A 12 68.43 42.31 -40.67
N ILE A 13 67.36 42.71 -41.39
CA ILE A 13 67.50 43.65 -42.51
C ILE A 13 67.85 45.06 -41.99
N ALA A 14 67.24 45.51 -40.89
CA ALA A 14 67.57 46.79 -40.29
C ALA A 14 69.04 46.86 -39.83
N VAL A 15 69.58 45.76 -39.29
CA VAL A 15 71.01 45.66 -38.93
C VAL A 15 71.89 45.65 -40.17
N PHE A 16 71.49 44.96 -41.23
CA PHE A 16 72.24 44.92 -42.49
C PHE A 16 72.32 46.30 -43.15
N ASP A 17 71.21 47.05 -43.19
CA ASP A 17 71.17 48.42 -43.72
C ASP A 17 72.02 49.41 -42.91
N ALA A 18 72.25 49.13 -41.62
CA ALA A 18 73.09 49.95 -40.76
C ALA A 18 74.60 49.70 -40.95
N LEU A 19 75.00 48.64 -41.67
CA LEU A 19 76.41 48.35 -41.93
C LEU A 19 76.96 49.29 -43.01
N PRO A 20 78.18 49.84 -42.82
CA PRO A 20 78.80 50.69 -43.84
C PRO A 20 79.14 49.87 -45.08
N SER A 21 78.85 50.42 -46.25
CA SER A 21 79.30 49.85 -47.53
C SER A 21 80.84 49.79 -47.55
N GLN A 22 81.40 48.62 -47.83
CA GLN A 22 82.84 48.39 -47.93
C GLN A 22 83.16 47.76 -49.30
N PRO A 23 84.30 48.12 -49.93
CA PRO A 23 84.71 47.49 -51.17
C PRO A 23 85.10 46.03 -50.95
N CYS A 24 85.10 45.23 -52.01
CA CYS A 24 85.47 43.82 -51.96
C CYS A 24 86.90 43.64 -51.42
N LEU A 25 87.07 42.83 -50.37
CA LEU A 25 88.37 42.58 -49.75
C LEU A 25 89.36 41.81 -50.65
N LEU A 26 88.85 41.13 -51.70
CA LEU A 26 89.68 40.37 -52.64
C LEU A 26 90.17 41.19 -53.83
N CYS A 27 89.33 42.07 -54.38
CA CYS A 27 89.61 42.75 -55.65
C CYS A 27 89.44 44.27 -55.61
N GLY A 28 89.00 44.85 -54.49
CA GLY A 28 88.83 46.30 -54.31
C GLY A 28 87.66 46.92 -55.05
N THR A 29 86.85 46.12 -55.76
CA THR A 29 85.70 46.61 -56.51
C THR A 29 84.64 47.20 -55.57
N PRO A 30 84.14 48.43 -55.82
CA PRO A 30 83.10 49.04 -55.00
C PRO A 30 81.76 48.32 -55.18
N ILE A 31 80.97 48.24 -54.10
CA ILE A 31 79.67 47.53 -54.07
C ILE A 31 78.72 48.03 -55.16
N ASP A 32 78.70 49.34 -55.43
CA ASP A 32 77.80 49.92 -56.44
C ASP A 32 78.08 49.42 -57.87
N SER A 33 79.30 48.92 -58.13
CA SER A 33 79.70 48.33 -59.41
C SER A 33 79.50 46.82 -59.48
N GLN A 34 79.03 46.20 -58.40
CA GLN A 34 78.70 44.77 -58.31
C GLN A 34 77.20 44.50 -58.43
N LEU A 35 76.36 45.54 -58.40
CA LEU A 35 74.91 45.43 -58.54
C LEU A 35 74.52 45.16 -59.99
N ASP A 36 73.71 44.13 -60.21
CA ASP A 36 73.21 43.78 -61.55
C ASP A 36 72.16 44.81 -62.00
N SER A 37 72.21 45.25 -63.25
CA SER A 37 71.39 46.38 -63.74
C SER A 37 69.88 46.06 -63.86
N ASN A 38 69.50 44.80 -63.68
CA ASN A 38 68.10 44.33 -63.67
C ASN A 38 67.48 44.23 -62.27
N GLU A 39 68.24 44.51 -61.21
CA GLU A 39 67.79 44.33 -59.84
C GLU A 39 67.17 45.60 -59.27
N VAL A 40 65.86 45.75 -59.49
CA VAL A 40 64.96 46.64 -58.73
C VAL A 40 64.83 46.09 -57.29
N LEU A 41 65.93 46.09 -56.53
CA LEU A 41 66.01 45.48 -55.20
C LEU A 41 65.44 46.38 -54.11
N THR A 42 65.60 47.70 -54.22
CA THR A 42 65.26 48.60 -53.10
C THR A 42 63.76 48.73 -52.87
N GLU A 43 62.94 48.93 -53.92
CA GLU A 43 61.50 49.10 -53.74
C GLU A 43 60.78 47.78 -53.39
N THR A 44 61.27 46.66 -53.89
CA THR A 44 60.69 45.33 -53.64
C THR A 44 61.00 44.85 -52.21
N VAL A 45 62.23 45.08 -51.73
CA VAL A 45 62.63 44.76 -50.35
C VAL A 45 61.87 45.63 -49.34
N LEU A 46 61.72 46.93 -49.57
CA LEU A 46 60.93 47.82 -48.71
C LEU A 46 59.45 47.38 -48.62
N LYS A 47 58.84 46.98 -49.74
CA LYS A 47 57.48 46.43 -49.76
C LYS A 47 57.37 45.13 -48.96
N GLN A 48 58.38 44.26 -49.05
CA GLN A 48 58.42 43.00 -48.29
C GLN A 48 58.56 43.26 -46.79
N GLN A 49 59.40 44.21 -46.37
CA GLN A 49 59.53 44.61 -44.96
C GLN A 49 58.20 45.12 -44.39
N LEU A 50 57.54 46.05 -45.10
CA LEU A 50 56.24 46.58 -44.69
C LEU A 50 55.17 45.48 -44.58
N ALA A 51 55.18 44.51 -45.49
CA ALA A 51 54.28 43.37 -45.43
C ALA A 51 54.57 42.46 -44.23
N MET A 52 55.85 42.20 -43.92
CA MET A 52 56.24 41.41 -42.76
C MET A 52 55.86 42.08 -41.44
N GLU A 53 56.07 43.39 -41.31
CA GLU A 53 55.64 44.17 -40.14
C GLU A 53 54.11 44.18 -39.98
N ALA A 54 53.38 44.34 -41.08
CA ALA A 54 51.92 44.30 -41.07
C ALA A 54 51.40 42.92 -40.62
N GLU A 55 51.99 41.83 -41.11
CA GLU A 55 51.60 40.48 -40.70
C GLU A 55 51.97 40.21 -39.23
N ALA A 56 53.14 40.67 -38.76
CA ALA A 56 53.52 40.56 -37.35
C ALA A 56 52.52 41.27 -36.42
N LYS A 57 52.14 42.52 -36.75
CA LYS A 57 51.12 43.30 -36.00
C LYS A 57 49.76 42.61 -36.01
N LYS A 58 49.36 42.03 -37.15
CA LYS A 58 48.11 41.27 -37.27
C LYS A 58 48.13 40.01 -36.39
N ILE A 59 49.23 39.25 -36.39
CA ILE A 59 49.38 38.08 -35.53
C ILE A 59 49.31 38.47 -34.05
N GLU A 60 49.94 39.58 -33.64
CA GLU A 60 49.84 40.10 -32.27
C GLU A 60 48.40 40.44 -31.88
N ALA A 61 47.68 41.18 -32.73
CA ALA A 61 46.28 41.52 -32.49
C ALA A 61 45.40 40.27 -32.37
N LEU A 62 45.61 39.27 -33.25
CA LEU A 62 44.89 38.00 -33.20
C LEU A 62 45.21 37.22 -31.93
N ARG A 63 46.46 37.21 -31.47
CA ARG A 63 46.85 36.56 -30.20
C ARG A 63 46.23 37.25 -28.99
N GLY A 64 46.16 38.58 -29.00
CA GLY A 64 45.45 39.36 -27.98
C GLY A 64 43.97 38.99 -27.95
N GLY A 65 43.30 39.06 -29.10
CA GLY A 65 41.88 38.70 -29.21
C GLY A 65 41.58 37.24 -28.81
N LEU A 66 42.47 36.30 -29.14
CA LEU A 66 42.35 34.91 -28.70
C LEU A 66 42.49 34.77 -27.18
N LYS A 67 43.44 35.48 -26.57
CA LYS A 67 43.62 35.48 -25.11
C LYS A 67 42.36 35.98 -24.41
N ASP A 68 41.80 37.09 -24.88
CA ASP A 68 40.57 37.65 -24.32
C ASP A 68 39.37 36.72 -24.51
N ALA A 69 39.29 36.03 -25.65
CA ALA A 69 38.25 35.03 -25.90
C ALA A 69 38.38 33.83 -24.96
N LEU A 70 39.59 33.32 -24.75
CA LEU A 70 39.85 32.23 -23.81
C LEU A 70 39.52 32.63 -22.36
N GLU A 71 39.84 33.86 -21.96
CA GLU A 71 39.51 34.36 -20.63
C GLU A 71 37.99 34.42 -20.41
N ARG A 72 37.24 34.95 -21.40
CA ARG A 72 35.78 34.96 -21.35
C ARG A 72 35.18 33.55 -21.26
N GLU A 73 35.65 32.61 -22.08
CA GLU A 73 35.17 31.24 -22.03
C GLU A 73 35.48 30.56 -20.70
N ASN A 74 36.66 30.79 -20.12
CA ASN A 74 36.99 30.25 -18.80
C ASN A 74 36.07 30.79 -17.69
N ILE A 75 35.71 32.08 -17.75
CA ILE A 75 34.73 32.67 -16.83
C ILE A 75 33.38 31.97 -16.99
N ILE A 76 32.88 31.84 -18.23
CA ILE A 76 31.60 31.19 -18.53
C ILE A 76 31.59 29.73 -18.04
N ILE A 77 32.66 28.98 -18.27
CA ILE A 77 32.81 27.60 -17.77
C ILE A 77 32.76 27.57 -16.24
N SER A 78 33.45 28.49 -15.55
CA SER A 78 33.44 28.56 -14.09
C SER A 78 32.05 28.88 -13.53
N GLU A 79 31.30 29.78 -14.19
CA GLU A 79 29.94 30.12 -13.80
C GLU A 79 29.00 28.93 -14.01
N LEU A 80 29.03 28.31 -15.20
CA LEU A 80 28.22 27.14 -15.52
C LEU A 80 28.49 25.96 -14.59
N THR A 81 29.77 25.68 -14.29
CA THR A 81 30.14 24.62 -13.35
C THR A 81 29.60 24.89 -11.95
N SER A 82 29.69 26.13 -11.46
CA SER A 82 29.08 26.50 -10.17
C SER A 82 27.56 26.31 -10.18
N HIS A 83 26.90 26.66 -11.29
CA HIS A 83 25.46 26.52 -11.43
C HIS A 83 25.02 25.05 -11.44
N VAL A 84 25.79 24.19 -12.10
CA VAL A 84 25.57 22.74 -12.13
C VAL A 84 25.69 22.15 -10.72
N GLU A 85 26.68 22.54 -9.93
CA GLU A 85 26.83 22.05 -8.56
C GLU A 85 25.64 22.48 -7.68
N ILE A 86 25.19 23.74 -7.78
CA ILE A 86 24.00 24.22 -7.07
C ILE A 86 22.76 23.40 -7.46
N LEU A 87 22.55 23.14 -8.75
CA LEU A 87 21.41 22.35 -9.22
C LEU A 87 21.48 20.89 -8.74
N LYS A 88 22.68 20.28 -8.69
CA LYS A 88 22.87 18.94 -8.12
C LYS A 88 22.52 18.90 -6.64
N GLU A 89 22.96 19.89 -5.86
CA GLU A 89 22.61 19.99 -4.43
C GLU A 89 21.09 20.15 -4.23
N GLN A 90 20.44 20.99 -5.05
CA GLN A 90 18.99 21.14 -5.01
C GLN A 90 18.27 19.84 -5.37
N PHE A 91 18.71 19.16 -6.42
CA PHE A 91 18.15 17.89 -6.87
C PHE A 91 18.27 16.82 -5.79
N THR A 92 19.46 16.65 -5.21
CA THR A 92 19.68 15.67 -4.14
C THR A 92 18.83 15.96 -2.91
N ARG A 93 18.67 17.24 -2.53
CA ARG A 93 17.78 17.65 -1.44
C ARG A 93 16.32 17.29 -1.72
N ILE A 94 15.81 17.62 -2.91
CA ILE A 94 14.42 17.31 -3.30
C ILE A 94 14.21 15.80 -3.36
N SER A 95 15.12 15.06 -3.98
CA SER A 95 15.06 13.60 -4.06
C SER A 95 15.03 12.94 -2.67
N HIS A 96 15.81 13.45 -1.73
CA HIS A 96 15.78 12.98 -0.34
C HIS A 96 14.43 13.29 0.32
N GLN A 97 13.88 14.50 0.13
CA GLN A 97 12.57 14.88 0.66
C GLN A 97 11.46 13.99 0.11
N GLU A 98 11.43 13.75 -1.19
CA GLU A 98 10.46 12.86 -1.84
C GLU A 98 10.58 11.42 -1.33
N LYS A 99 11.81 10.90 -1.24
CA LYS A 99 12.06 9.56 -0.71
C LYS A 99 11.55 9.41 0.72
N THR A 100 11.78 10.43 1.55
CA THR A 100 11.30 10.45 2.93
C THR A 100 9.77 10.50 2.99
N ALA A 101 9.14 11.34 2.15
CA ALA A 101 7.69 11.43 2.06
C ALA A 101 7.04 10.10 1.62
N LEU A 102 7.63 9.43 0.62
CA LEU A 102 7.18 8.12 0.15
C LEU A 102 7.39 7.02 1.20
N GLN A 103 8.51 7.01 1.91
CA GLN A 103 8.74 6.03 2.99
C GLN A 103 7.75 6.22 4.14
N ASN A 104 7.46 7.48 4.51
CA ASN A 104 6.48 7.78 5.55
C ASN A 104 5.06 7.37 5.12
N SER A 105 4.65 7.66 3.87
CA SER A 105 3.33 7.26 3.38
C SER A 105 3.18 5.74 3.25
N VAL A 106 4.22 5.03 2.79
CA VAL A 106 4.22 3.56 2.75
C VAL A 106 4.12 2.97 4.16
N SER A 107 4.68 3.62 5.19
CA SER A 107 4.55 3.16 6.57
C SER A 107 3.12 3.28 7.11
N GLU A 108 2.37 4.33 6.74
CA GLU A 108 0.95 4.49 7.09
C GLU A 108 0.06 3.41 6.46
N PHE A 109 0.44 2.89 5.29
CA PHE A 109 -0.24 1.80 4.60
C PHE A 109 0.53 0.47 4.67
N SER A 110 1.36 0.26 5.70
CA SER A 110 2.23 -0.93 5.82
C SER A 110 1.49 -2.22 6.12
N ALA A 111 0.23 -2.14 6.56
CA ALA A 111 -0.62 -3.32 6.66
C ALA A 111 -0.96 -3.80 5.25
N ASP A 112 -0.71 -5.08 4.96
CA ASP A 112 -1.04 -5.69 3.68
C ASP A 112 -2.54 -5.41 3.37
N PRO A 113 -2.86 -4.65 2.31
CA PRO A 113 -4.24 -4.28 2.00
C PRO A 113 -5.13 -5.51 1.82
N LYS A 114 -4.53 -6.66 1.44
CA LYS A 114 -5.23 -7.93 1.38
C LYS A 114 -5.65 -8.43 2.75
N GLN A 115 -4.76 -8.39 3.75
CA GLN A 115 -5.08 -8.80 5.12
C GLN A 115 -6.16 -7.89 5.74
N LEU A 116 -6.09 -6.58 5.49
CA LEU A 116 -7.12 -5.64 5.92
C LEU A 116 -8.49 -5.92 5.27
N ALA A 117 -8.50 -6.27 3.98
CA ALA A 117 -9.72 -6.64 3.27
C ALA A 117 -10.31 -7.97 3.79
N GLU A 118 -9.46 -8.97 4.05
CA GLU A 118 -9.84 -10.25 4.64
C GLU A 118 -10.44 -10.04 6.05
N ALA A 119 -9.76 -9.30 6.92
CA ALA A 119 -10.24 -8.98 8.26
C ALA A 119 -11.57 -8.20 8.24
N LYS A 120 -11.72 -7.25 7.32
CA LYS A 120 -12.99 -6.51 7.16
C LYS A 120 -14.14 -7.44 6.79
N THR A 121 -13.91 -8.36 5.84
CA THR A 121 -14.92 -9.34 5.43
C THR A 121 -15.28 -10.26 6.59
N GLU A 122 -14.30 -10.73 7.35
CA GLU A 122 -14.51 -11.57 8.52
C GLU A 122 -15.35 -10.85 9.60
N TYR A 123 -14.96 -9.63 9.98
CA TYR A 123 -15.71 -8.85 10.97
C TYR A 123 -17.11 -8.47 10.49
N SER A 124 -17.28 -8.20 9.19
CA SER A 124 -18.61 -7.94 8.62
C SER A 124 -19.50 -9.18 8.69
N ALA A 125 -18.96 -10.38 8.47
CA ALA A 125 -19.70 -11.62 8.60
C ALA A 125 -20.08 -11.90 10.08
N GLN A 126 -19.16 -11.64 11.00
CA GLN A 126 -19.45 -11.76 12.44
C GLN A 126 -20.56 -10.80 12.89
N LEU A 127 -20.53 -9.54 12.43
CA LEU A 127 -21.60 -8.57 12.72
C LEU A 127 -22.96 -9.03 12.20
N GLN A 128 -23.03 -9.57 10.98
CA GLN A 128 -24.27 -10.13 10.43
C GLN A 128 -24.83 -11.28 11.27
N ILE A 129 -23.95 -12.12 11.84
CA ILE A 129 -24.37 -13.20 12.74
C ILE A 129 -25.00 -12.62 14.01
N PHE A 130 -24.41 -11.57 14.61
CA PHE A 130 -25.00 -10.92 15.78
C PHE A 130 -26.36 -10.29 15.49
N GLU A 131 -26.51 -9.61 14.34
CA GLU A 131 -27.80 -9.05 13.91
C GLU A 131 -28.87 -10.14 13.73
N GLU A 132 -28.49 -11.30 13.17
CA GLU A 132 -29.41 -12.42 13.01
C GLU A 132 -29.76 -13.07 14.36
N MET A 133 -28.81 -13.17 15.29
CA MET A 133 -29.09 -13.63 16.64
C MET A 133 -30.11 -12.75 17.35
N ASP A 134 -29.95 -11.42 17.27
CA ASP A 134 -30.88 -10.46 17.87
C ASP A 134 -32.29 -10.60 17.26
N ARG A 135 -32.37 -10.79 15.93
CA ARG A 135 -33.63 -11.06 15.24
C ARG A 135 -34.31 -12.33 15.75
N LEU A 136 -33.56 -13.43 15.85
CA LEU A 136 -34.09 -14.72 16.32
C LEU A 136 -34.55 -14.67 17.77
N VAL A 137 -33.84 -13.95 18.63
CA VAL A 137 -34.25 -13.72 20.03
C VAL A 137 -35.57 -12.95 20.07
N ALA A 138 -35.71 -11.89 19.28
CA ALA A 138 -36.96 -11.13 19.20
C ALA A 138 -38.13 -12.01 18.69
N GLU A 139 -37.90 -12.85 17.69
CA GLU A 139 -38.91 -13.79 17.17
C GLU A 139 -39.31 -14.84 18.22
N GLN A 140 -38.33 -15.40 18.94
CA GLN A 140 -38.58 -16.32 20.04
C GLN A 140 -39.46 -15.68 21.11
N GLU A 141 -39.19 -14.43 21.50
CA GLU A 141 -40.03 -13.72 22.46
C GLU A 141 -41.47 -13.56 21.95
N ILE A 142 -41.66 -13.21 20.69
CA ILE A 142 -43.00 -13.08 20.08
C ILE A 142 -43.74 -14.42 20.13
N ILE A 143 -43.09 -15.50 19.68
CA ILE A 143 -43.68 -16.85 19.70
C ILE A 143 -44.01 -17.29 21.13
N SER A 144 -43.12 -17.03 22.09
CA SER A 144 -43.35 -17.39 23.50
C SER A 144 -44.58 -16.67 24.09
N LYS A 145 -44.78 -15.39 23.76
CA LYS A 145 -45.96 -14.60 24.15
C LYS A 145 -47.24 -15.18 23.51
N LEU A 146 -47.18 -15.59 22.25
CA LEU A 146 -48.29 -16.24 21.54
C LEU A 146 -48.63 -17.63 22.09
N ILE A 147 -47.64 -18.42 22.52
CA ILE A 147 -47.86 -19.73 23.14
C ILE A 147 -48.44 -19.58 24.56
N SER A 148 -47.92 -18.64 25.34
CA SER A 148 -48.40 -18.37 26.72
C SER A 148 -49.89 -17.97 26.73
N THR A 149 -50.31 -17.12 25.79
CA THR A 149 -51.71 -16.71 25.65
C THR A 149 -52.66 -17.85 25.23
N LYS A 150 -52.16 -18.90 24.58
CA LYS A 150 -52.96 -20.09 24.19
C LYS A 150 -53.09 -21.15 25.30
N LYS A 151 -52.27 -21.12 26.35
CA LYS A 151 -52.35 -22.09 27.47
C LYS A 151 -53.56 -21.89 28.40
N GLY A 152 -54.39 -20.87 28.17
CA GLY A 152 -55.51 -20.49 29.04
C GLY A 152 -56.86 -21.19 28.82
N ALA A 153 -56.97 -22.17 27.92
CA ALA A 153 -58.20 -22.97 27.80
C ALA A 153 -58.08 -24.26 28.62
N ALA A 154 -58.16 -24.13 29.95
CA ALA A 154 -58.35 -25.28 30.82
C ALA A 154 -59.71 -25.93 30.49
N ILE A 155 -59.69 -27.04 29.77
CA ILE A 155 -60.88 -27.87 29.55
C ILE A 155 -61.26 -28.47 30.91
N LYS A 156 -62.11 -27.78 31.67
CA LYS A 156 -62.75 -28.33 32.88
C LYS A 156 -63.76 -29.38 32.44
N ARG A 157 -63.29 -30.62 32.25
CA ARG A 157 -64.20 -31.78 32.16
C ARG A 157 -64.80 -31.97 33.55
N GLN A 158 -66.12 -32.07 33.66
CA GLN A 158 -66.81 -32.46 34.90
C GLN A 158 -66.50 -33.94 35.18
N THR A 159 -65.28 -34.23 35.64
CA THR A 159 -64.80 -35.61 35.85
C THR A 159 -65.42 -36.26 37.08
N ASP A 160 -65.94 -35.49 38.05
CA ASP A 160 -66.34 -36.05 39.34
C ASP A 160 -67.54 -37.00 39.24
N VAL A 161 -68.55 -36.71 38.42
CA VAL A 161 -69.74 -37.56 38.30
C VAL A 161 -69.42 -38.85 37.54
N ASP A 162 -68.64 -38.77 36.47
CA ASP A 162 -68.31 -39.95 35.67
C ASP A 162 -67.24 -40.82 36.35
N ALA A 163 -66.33 -40.21 37.12
CA ALA A 163 -65.35 -40.93 37.95
C ALA A 163 -66.02 -41.82 39.00
N VAL A 164 -67.09 -41.34 39.65
CA VAL A 164 -67.85 -42.13 40.63
C VAL A 164 -68.52 -43.33 39.95
N LYS A 165 -69.13 -43.14 38.77
CA LYS A 165 -69.77 -44.25 38.02
C LYS A 165 -68.76 -45.33 37.65
N VAL A 166 -67.59 -44.94 37.15
CA VAL A 166 -66.53 -45.90 36.81
C VAL A 166 -66.08 -46.67 38.07
N GLY A 167 -65.89 -45.99 39.20
CA GLY A 167 -65.58 -46.62 40.48
C GLY A 167 -66.62 -47.67 40.91
N GLU A 168 -67.91 -47.37 40.76
CA GLU A 168 -69.01 -48.31 41.05
C GLU A 168 -69.01 -49.53 40.12
N ILE A 169 -68.75 -49.35 38.82
CA ILE A 169 -68.66 -50.44 37.85
C ILE A 169 -67.48 -51.36 38.19
N VAL A 170 -66.30 -50.78 38.46
CA VAL A 170 -65.11 -51.52 38.89
C VAL A 170 -65.38 -52.32 40.15
N LYS A 171 -66.02 -51.71 41.16
CA LYS A 171 -66.39 -52.40 42.41
C LYS A 171 -67.30 -53.60 42.12
N THR A 172 -68.30 -53.44 41.27
CA THR A 172 -69.24 -54.50 40.89
C THR A 172 -68.53 -55.65 40.17
N LEU A 173 -67.61 -55.34 39.26
CA LEU A 173 -66.77 -56.34 38.58
C LEU A 173 -65.90 -57.11 39.57
N LEU A 174 -65.19 -56.42 40.47
CA LEU A 174 -64.34 -57.06 41.47
C LEU A 174 -65.13 -57.96 42.43
N TYR A 175 -66.34 -57.55 42.81
CA TYR A 175 -67.26 -58.38 43.59
C TYR A 175 -67.64 -59.66 42.84
N SER A 176 -67.94 -59.57 41.54
CA SER A 176 -68.24 -60.73 40.69
C SER A 176 -67.07 -61.70 40.57
N TRP A 177 -65.84 -61.19 40.64
CA TRP A 177 -64.60 -61.98 40.60
C TRP A 177 -64.18 -62.54 41.97
N GLY A 178 -64.98 -62.33 43.02
CA GLY A 178 -64.78 -62.92 44.34
C GLY A 178 -64.14 -61.99 45.38
N PHE A 179 -63.83 -60.74 45.05
CA PHE A 179 -63.29 -59.75 46.01
C PHE A 179 -64.41 -59.07 46.79
N LYS A 180 -65.03 -59.79 47.74
CA LYS A 180 -66.20 -59.33 48.51
C LYS A 180 -65.87 -58.40 49.69
N GLU A 181 -64.59 -58.22 50.02
CA GLU A 181 -64.14 -57.43 51.17
C GLU A 181 -63.81 -55.95 50.83
N ILE A 182 -63.99 -55.53 49.57
CA ILE A 182 -63.65 -54.17 49.11
C ILE A 182 -64.80 -53.21 49.42
N ASN A 183 -64.56 -52.18 50.23
CA ASN A 183 -65.61 -51.25 50.64
C ASN A 183 -65.75 -50.07 49.67
N THR A 184 -64.66 -49.49 49.20
CA THR A 184 -64.68 -48.33 48.29
C THR A 184 -63.70 -48.47 47.13
N VAL A 185 -64.12 -47.98 45.96
CA VAL A 185 -63.26 -47.87 44.77
C VAL A 185 -63.47 -46.48 44.18
N ASP A 186 -62.41 -45.66 44.25
CA ASP A 186 -62.43 -44.26 43.79
C ASP A 186 -61.45 -44.09 42.63
N LEU A 187 -61.86 -43.35 41.59
CA LEU A 187 -61.00 -43.03 40.45
C LEU A 187 -60.27 -41.70 40.69
N GLU A 188 -58.93 -41.72 40.62
CA GLU A 188 -58.10 -40.52 40.75
C GLU A 188 -57.94 -39.84 39.40
N ALA A 189 -58.51 -38.64 39.25
CA ALA A 189 -58.57 -37.93 37.97
C ALA A 189 -57.20 -37.47 37.42
N VAL A 190 -56.18 -37.34 38.28
CA VAL A 190 -54.84 -36.89 37.86
C VAL A 190 -54.06 -38.03 37.20
N ASP A 191 -54.06 -39.19 37.84
CA ASP A 191 -53.28 -40.36 37.38
C ASP A 191 -54.11 -41.34 36.54
N CYS A 192 -55.42 -41.11 36.42
CA CYS A 192 -56.39 -41.99 35.77
C CYS A 192 -56.28 -43.45 36.27
N ASP A 193 -56.07 -43.64 37.57
CA ASP A 193 -55.95 -44.95 38.23
C ASP A 193 -56.92 -45.03 39.42
N ILE A 194 -57.15 -46.25 39.94
CA ILE A 194 -58.09 -46.51 41.02
C ILE A 194 -57.41 -46.62 42.40
N LYS A 195 -58.10 -46.11 43.41
CA LYS A 195 -57.84 -46.35 44.83
C LYS A 195 -58.87 -47.33 45.36
N ILE A 196 -58.40 -48.35 46.07
CA ILE A 196 -59.23 -49.40 46.65
C ILE A 196 -59.07 -49.30 48.17
N ASP A 197 -60.16 -49.01 48.86
CA ASP A 197 -60.21 -48.74 50.31
C ASP A 197 -59.20 -47.66 50.73
N GLY A 198 -59.12 -46.58 49.94
CA GLY A 198 -58.19 -45.47 50.17
C GLY A 198 -56.72 -45.77 49.85
N ARG A 199 -56.38 -47.00 49.40
CA ARG A 199 -55.03 -47.39 49.02
C ARG A 199 -54.86 -47.43 47.50
N GLN A 200 -53.79 -46.84 46.99
CA GLN A 200 -53.46 -46.91 45.55
C GLN A 200 -53.29 -48.36 45.09
N ARG A 201 -53.83 -48.70 43.92
CA ARG A 201 -53.67 -50.01 43.28
C ARG A 201 -52.22 -50.50 43.28
N LEU A 202 -51.26 -49.62 42.98
CA LEU A 202 -49.83 -49.94 42.90
C LEU A 202 -49.22 -50.47 44.20
N SER A 203 -49.87 -50.23 45.34
CA SER A 203 -49.42 -50.69 46.65
C SER A 203 -49.76 -52.17 46.95
N TYR A 204 -50.57 -52.81 46.11
CA TYR A 204 -50.87 -54.24 46.24
C TYR A 204 -49.82 -55.10 45.52
N GLY A 205 -49.76 -56.41 45.83
CA GLY A 205 -48.87 -57.34 45.13
C GLY A 205 -49.18 -57.43 43.63
N ALA A 206 -48.19 -57.86 42.83
CA ALA A 206 -48.27 -57.87 41.36
C ALA A 206 -49.55 -58.55 40.80
N GLY A 207 -50.00 -59.66 41.41
CA GLY A 207 -51.23 -60.35 41.02
C GLY A 207 -52.49 -59.52 41.22
N LYS A 208 -52.69 -58.97 42.44
CA LYS A 208 -53.85 -58.11 42.73
C LYS A 208 -53.83 -56.83 41.89
N ARG A 209 -52.65 -56.24 41.69
CA ARG A 209 -52.46 -55.08 40.81
C ARG A 209 -52.91 -55.31 39.38
N ALA A 210 -52.63 -56.48 38.82
CA ALA A 210 -53.03 -56.84 37.47
C ALA A 210 -54.56 -56.98 37.39
N ILE A 211 -55.17 -57.70 38.33
CA ILE A 211 -56.63 -57.90 38.38
C ILE A 211 -57.37 -56.57 38.54
N PHE A 212 -56.91 -55.70 39.45
CA PHE A 212 -57.51 -54.38 39.66
C PHE A 212 -57.39 -53.47 38.43
N LEU A 213 -56.28 -53.56 37.69
CA LEU A 213 -56.14 -52.85 36.43
C LEU A 213 -57.07 -53.41 35.35
N SER A 214 -57.19 -54.74 35.28
CA SER A 214 -58.12 -55.38 34.35
C SER A 214 -59.57 -54.95 34.63
N ALA A 215 -59.97 -54.83 35.89
CA ALA A 215 -61.29 -54.32 36.25
C ALA A 215 -61.48 -52.87 35.78
N LEU A 216 -60.48 -52.00 35.97
CA LEU A 216 -60.51 -50.62 35.49
C LEU A 216 -60.56 -50.51 33.95
N ILE A 217 -59.83 -51.37 33.23
CA ILE A 217 -59.83 -51.35 31.76
C ILE A 217 -61.17 -51.83 31.18
N VAL A 218 -61.87 -52.73 31.89
CA VAL A 218 -63.16 -53.27 31.46
C VAL A 218 -64.32 -52.32 31.78
N ALA A 219 -64.21 -51.55 32.87
CA ALA A 219 -65.20 -50.58 33.31
C ALA A 219 -65.23 -49.33 32.42
#